data_AF-A0A1N7AIS6-F1
#
_entry.id   AF-A0A1N7AIS6-F1
#
_cell.length_a   1.000
_cell.length_b   1.000
_cell.length_c   1.000
_cell.angle_alpha   90.00
_cell.angle_beta   90.00
_cell.angle_gamma   90.00
#
_symmetry.space_group_name_H-M   'P 1'
#
loop_
_entity.id
_entity.type
_entity.pdbx_description
1 polymer ?
#
loop_
_entity_poly.entity_id
_entity_poly.type
_entity_poly.pdbx_seq_one_letter_code
_entity_poly.pdbx_strand_id
1 'polypeptide(L)' 'MSHRLMYRRSGYISDFTRFIDGYLRTHPEVQASQHKGWRIWWERPVNFDEWRRAGTDSVPEPPYHYD' A
#
# COMPACT_ATOMS: atom_id res chain seq x y z
N MET A 1 31.13 -5.61 -10.97
CA MET A 1 30.34 -5.52 -12.22
C MET A 1 28.99 -4.91 -11.90
N SER A 2 28.79 -3.62 -12.20
CA SER A 2 27.55 -2.92 -11.87
C SER A 2 26.59 -3.00 -13.06
N HIS A 3 25.53 -3.81 -12.96
CA HIS A 3 24.48 -3.84 -13.96
C HIS A 3 23.66 -2.55 -13.86
N ARG A 4 24.01 -1.56 -14.68
CA ARG A 4 23.22 -0.35 -14.82
C ARG A 4 21.97 -0.72 -15.61
N LEU A 5 20.85 -0.94 -14.92
CA LEU A 5 19.55 -1.10 -15.57
C LEU A 5 19.22 0.21 -16.29
N MET A 6 19.58 0.30 -17.57
CA MET A 6 19.11 1.37 -18.45
C MET A 6 17.67 1.07 -18.83
N TYR A 7 16.75 1.35 -17.93
CA TYR A 7 15.34 1.45 -18.30
C TYR A 7 15.22 2.62 -19.26
N ARG A 8 15.13 2.34 -20.57
CA ARG A 8 14.75 3.34 -21.57
C ARG A 8 13.31 3.75 -21.25
N ARG A 9 13.14 4.81 -20.45
CA ARG A 9 11.84 5.45 -20.30
C ARG A 9 11.38 5.83 -21.69
N SER A 10 10.24 5.30 -22.12
CA SER A 10 9.45 5.96 -23.15
C SER A 10 9.30 7.42 -22.73
N GLY A 11 9.51 8.38 -23.64
CA GLY A 11 9.26 9.80 -23.34
C GLY A 11 7.78 10.10 -23.06
N TYR A 12 6.90 9.11 -23.26
CA TYR A 12 5.49 9.20 -22.91
C TYR A 12 5.29 9.31 -21.39
N ILE A 13 4.51 10.31 -20.99
CA ILE A 13 4.01 10.49 -19.63
C ILE A 13 2.48 10.46 -19.74
N SER A 14 1.84 9.59 -18.98
CA SER A 14 0.38 9.49 -18.99
C SER A 14 -0.28 10.75 -18.43
N ASP A 15 -1.50 11.05 -18.84
CA ASP A 15 -2.27 12.17 -18.30
C ASP A 15 -2.49 12.02 -16.78
N PHE A 16 -2.64 10.79 -16.30
CA PHE A 16 -2.72 10.49 -14.86
C PHE A 16 -1.44 10.86 -14.11
N THR A 17 -0.28 10.51 -14.66
CA THR A 17 1.01 10.89 -14.05
C THR A 17 1.14 12.41 -13.98
N ARG A 18 0.84 13.10 -15.07
CA ARG A 18 0.88 14.58 -15.11
C ARG A 18 -0.08 15.21 -14.10
N PHE A 19 -1.28 14.65 -13.95
CA PHE A 19 -2.27 15.09 -12.98
C PHE A 19 -1.77 14.89 -11.55
N ILE A 20 -1.33 13.68 -11.19
CA ILE A 20 -0.86 13.35 -9.84
C ILE A 20 0.33 14.23 -9.46
N ASP A 21 1.31 14.39 -10.35
CA ASP A 21 2.49 15.24 -10.11
C ASP A 21 2.08 16.70 -9.87
N GLY A 22 1.15 17.22 -10.67
CA GLY A 22 0.62 18.57 -10.51
C GLY A 22 -0.11 18.75 -9.18
N TYR A 23 -0.96 17.79 -8.82
CA TYR A 23 -1.73 17.79 -7.57
C TYR A 23 -0.83 17.74 -6.34
N LEU A 24 0.15 16.82 -6.31
CA LEU A 24 1.08 16.69 -5.18
C LEU A 24 1.98 17.90 -4.99
N ARG A 25 2.27 18.66 -6.05
CA ARG A 25 3.03 19.91 -5.97
C ARG A 25 2.23 21.03 -5.29
N THR A 26 0.91 21.07 -5.50
CA THR A 26 0.05 22.11 -4.92
C THR A 26 -0.57 21.73 -3.58
N HIS A 27 -0.47 20.46 -3.17
CA HIS A 27 -1.05 19.91 -1.93
C HIS A 27 -0.01 19.15 -1.08
N PRO A 28 1.00 19.83 -0.48
CA PRO A 28 2.04 19.18 0.31
C PRO A 28 1.50 18.40 1.53
N GLU A 29 0.34 18.77 2.06
CA GLU A 29 -0.37 18.07 3.14
C GLU A 29 -0.77 16.64 2.77
N VAL A 30 -0.91 16.35 1.49
CA VAL A 30 -1.22 14.99 1.00
C VAL A 30 -0.05 14.06 1.26
N GLN A 31 1.20 14.50 1.10
CA GLN A 31 2.37 13.68 1.43
C GLN A 31 2.43 13.38 2.93
N ALA A 32 2.14 14.38 3.78
CA ALA A 32 2.06 14.17 5.22
C ALA A 32 0.95 13.18 5.58
N SER A 33 -0.20 13.25 4.90
CA SER A 33 -1.32 12.33 5.08
C SER A 33 -1.01 10.92 4.61
N GLN A 34 -0.31 10.76 3.48
CA GLN A 34 0.18 9.46 2.99
C GLN A 34 1.13 8.81 3.99
N HIS A 35 2.09 9.57 4.54
CA HIS A 35 3.00 9.06 5.58
C HIS A 35 2.25 8.65 6.84
N LYS A 36 1.28 9.46 7.30
CA LYS A 36 0.43 9.11 8.45
C LYS A 36 -0.37 7.84 8.16
N GLY A 37 -1.00 7.74 7.00
CA GLY A 37 -1.78 6.57 6.57
C GLY A 37 -0.95 5.30 6.55
N TRP A 38 0.27 5.36 5.99
CA TRP A 38 1.21 4.24 6.03
C TRP A 38 1.49 3.79 7.46
N ARG A 39 1.83 4.73 8.35
CA ARG A 39 2.13 4.44 9.75
C ARG A 39 0.98 3.81 10.51
N ILE A 40 -0.28 4.12 10.16
CA ILE A 40 -1.45 3.49 10.81
C ILE A 40 -1.35 1.97 10.73
N TRP A 41 -0.95 1.40 9.58
CA TRP A 41 -0.85 -0.06 9.47
C TRP A 41 0.44 -0.60 10.07
N TRP A 42 1.56 0.10 9.87
CA TRP A 42 2.89 -0.42 10.19
C TRP A 42 3.37 -0.15 11.62
N GLU A 43 2.88 0.91 12.29
CA GLU A 43 3.24 1.25 13.67
C GLU A 43 2.26 0.64 14.69
N ARG A 44 1.14 0.06 14.25
CA ARG A 44 0.20 -0.60 15.16
C ARG A 44 0.86 -1.85 15.74
N PRO A 45 1.05 -1.91 17.07
CA PRO A 45 1.54 -3.12 17.70
C PRO A 45 0.52 -4.24 17.50
N VAL A 46 0.99 -5.38 17.00
CA VAL A 46 0.16 -6.59 16.92
C VAL A 46 0.08 -7.21 18.31
N ASN A 47 -1.12 -7.38 18.84
CA ASN A 47 -1.33 -8.20 20.02
C ASN A 47 -1.31 -9.67 19.59
N PHE A 48 -0.17 -10.33 19.75
CA PHE A 48 0.01 -11.73 19.34
C PHE A 48 -0.89 -12.71 20.10
N ASP A 49 -1.29 -12.38 21.32
CA ASP A 49 -2.20 -13.23 22.10
C ASP A 49 -3.62 -13.17 21.56
N GLU A 50 -4.10 -11.96 21.22
CA GLU A 50 -5.39 -11.79 20.53
C GLU A 50 -5.38 -12.42 19.15
N TRP A 51 -4.29 -12.25 18.39
CA TRP A 51 -4.18 -12.84 17.05
C TRP A 51 -4.24 -14.37 17.09
N ARG A 52 -3.57 -14.98 18.08
CA ARG A 52 -3.62 -16.43 18.32
C ARG A 52 -5.00 -16.90 18.76
N ARG A 53 -5.69 -16.15 19.63
CA ARG A 53 -7.08 -16.48 20.04
C ARG A 53 -8.06 -16.39 18.87
N ALA A 54 -7.95 -15.35 18.05
CA ALA A 54 -8.77 -15.22 16.84
C ALA A 54 -8.55 -16.39 15.87
N GLY A 55 -7.30 -16.90 15.76
CA GLY A 55 -6.99 -18.09 14.98
C GLY A 55 -7.60 -19.37 15.57
N THR A 56 -7.62 -19.54 16.90
CA THR A 56 -8.24 -20.71 17.54
C THR A 56 -9.76 -20.70 17.47
N ASP A 57 -10.37 -19.51 17.43
CA ASP A 57 -11.82 -19.33 17.37
C ASP A 57 -12.35 -19.31 15.91
N SER A 58 -11.45 -19.42 14.91
CA SER A 58 -11.81 -19.44 13.50
C SER A 58 -12.46 -20.77 13.10
N VAL A 59 -13.58 -20.69 12.39
CA VAL A 59 -14.22 -21.84 11.76
C VAL A 59 -13.71 -21.95 10.32
N PRO A 60 -13.36 -23.16 9.82
CA PRO A 60 -12.97 -23.33 8.42
C PRO A 60 -14.08 -22.90 7.48
N GLU A 61 -13.71 -22.12 6.48
CA GLU A 61 -14.64 -21.72 5.42
C GLU A 61 -15.08 -22.97 4.63
N PRO A 62 -16.38 -23.20 4.40
CA PRO A 62 -16.82 -24.32 3.58
C PRO A 62 -16.25 -24.21 2.16
N PRO A 63 -15.94 -25.35 1.51
CA PRO A 63 -15.27 -25.38 0.21
C PRO A 63 -16.10 -24.79 -0.93
N TYR A 64 -17.39 -24.55 -0.72
CA TYR A 64 -18.28 -23.93 -1.69
C TYR A 64 -19.07 -22.83 -1.02
N HIS A 65 -18.75 -21.59 -1.40
CA HIS A 65 -19.57 -20.41 -1.15
C HIS A 65 -20.32 -20.05 -2.43
N TYR A 66 -21.59 -19.68 -2.28
CA TYR A 66 -22.37 -19.12 -3.37
C TYR A 66 -22.52 -17.62 -3.09
N ASP A 67 -21.75 -16.81 -3.80
CA ASP A 67 -21.91 -15.35 -3.87
C ASP A 67 -22.95 -14.94 -4.92
#